data_AF-A0A0K2LDL9-F1
#
_entry.id   AF-A0A0K2LDL9-F1
#
_cell.length_a   1.000
_cell.length_b   1.000
_cell.length_c   1.000
_cell.angle_alpha   90.00
_cell.angle_beta   90.00
_cell.angle_gamma   90.00
#
_symmetry.space_group_name_H-M   'P 1'
#
loop_
_entity.id
_entity.type
_entity.pdbx_description
1 polymer ?
#
loop_
_entity_poly.entity_id
_entity_poly.type
_entity_poly.pdbx_seq_one_letter_code
_entity_poly.pdbx_strand_id
1 'polypeptide(L)'
;MFSLTFNVGGFSLNQIKDQLQKSQIGLNPSAEKLFTDPRLVLSQEPHLVTLNILTIAELKLTTTATLPNILLAAKEQGYKLCPLETAIYCRLFWQNQPVSDDHAMHRHKAPDSAVTIASPITSTDVNQPKGFYLRHVNNRLWLRGYICDDDFIWQPEDLFAFQK
;
A
#
# COMPACT_ATOMS: atom_id res chain seq x y z
N MET A 1 6.78 -13.36 -6.65
CA MET A 1 6.66 -12.11 -7.44
C MET A 1 5.53 -12.20 -8.45
N PHE A 2 4.68 -11.17 -8.53
CA PHE A 2 3.77 -10.92 -9.65
C PHE A 2 3.65 -9.41 -9.87
N SER A 3 3.04 -8.99 -10.99
CA SER A 3 2.89 -7.56 -11.32
C SER A 3 1.44 -7.21 -11.63
N LEU A 4 1.07 -5.96 -11.34
CA LEU A 4 -0.22 -5.38 -11.67
C LEU A 4 0.01 -4.13 -12.53
N THR A 5 -0.66 -4.04 -13.67
CA THR A 5 -0.56 -2.90 -14.58
C THR A 5 -1.92 -2.27 -14.78
N PHE A 6 -2.04 -0.97 -14.50
CA PHE A 6 -3.31 -0.26 -14.48
C PHE A 6 -3.12 1.25 -14.70
N ASN A 7 -4.20 1.95 -15.05
CA ASN A 7 -4.18 3.41 -15.21
C ASN A 7 -4.30 4.11 -13.85
N VAL A 8 -3.53 5.18 -13.69
CA VAL A 8 -3.54 6.09 -12.54
C VAL A 8 -3.80 7.51 -13.03
N GLY A 9 -4.60 8.28 -12.30
CA GLY A 9 -4.96 9.65 -12.66
C GLY A 9 -6.29 9.78 -13.41
N GLY A 10 -6.69 11.02 -13.69
CA GLY A 10 -7.93 11.36 -14.40
C GLY A 10 -9.16 11.58 -13.53
N PHE A 11 -9.07 11.33 -12.22
CA PHE A 11 -10.14 11.60 -11.27
C PHE A 11 -9.73 12.61 -10.21
N SER A 12 -10.67 13.51 -9.91
CA SER A 12 -10.61 14.33 -8.69
C SER A 12 -10.76 13.48 -7.43
N LEU A 13 -10.37 14.04 -6.28
CA LEU A 13 -10.51 13.36 -5.00
C LEU A 13 -11.95 12.93 -4.69
N ASN A 14 -12.94 13.76 -5.05
CA ASN A 14 -14.36 13.43 -4.84
C ASN A 14 -14.79 12.23 -5.70
N GLN A 15 -14.40 12.20 -6.98
CA GLN A 15 -14.68 11.07 -7.87
C GLN A 15 -14.01 9.78 -7.39
N ILE A 16 -12.78 9.87 -6.87
CA ILE A 16 -12.08 8.74 -6.24
C ILE A 16 -12.89 8.20 -5.05
N LYS A 17 -13.32 9.07 -4.14
CA LYS A 17 -14.13 8.67 -2.98
C LYS A 17 -15.45 8.03 -3.39
N ASP A 18 -16.12 8.60 -4.39
CA ASP A 18 -17.36 8.03 -4.95
C ASP A 18 -17.13 6.64 -5.53
N GLN A 19 -16.02 6.41 -6.24
CA GLN A 19 -15.69 5.10 -6.81
C GLN A 19 -15.36 4.06 -5.73
N LEU A 20 -14.62 4.46 -4.69
CA LEU A 20 -14.32 3.59 -3.54
C LEU A 20 -15.62 3.16 -2.85
N GLN A 21 -16.54 4.10 -2.63
CA GLN A 21 -17.86 3.82 -2.04
C GLN A 21 -18.72 2.91 -2.93
N LYS A 22 -18.83 3.21 -4.23
CA LYS A 22 -19.59 2.38 -5.19
C LYS A 22 -19.05 0.95 -5.27
N SER A 23 -17.74 0.79 -5.13
CA SER A 23 -17.07 -0.51 -5.10
C SER A 23 -17.09 -1.18 -3.72
N GLN A 24 -17.79 -0.60 -2.73
CA GLN A 24 -17.90 -1.09 -1.36
C GLN A 24 -16.55 -1.29 -0.64
N ILE A 25 -15.50 -0.60 -1.10
CA ILE A 25 -14.17 -0.67 -0.52
C ILE A 25 -14.20 -0.05 0.88
N GLY A 26 -13.67 -0.77 1.87
CA GLY A 26 -13.53 -0.29 3.23
C GLY A 26 -12.32 0.63 3.40
N LEU A 27 -12.50 1.67 4.21
CA LEU A 27 -11.46 2.61 4.63
C LEU A 27 -11.34 2.57 6.15
N ASN A 28 -10.12 2.67 6.68
CA ASN A 28 -9.90 2.89 8.11
C ASN A 28 -9.58 4.37 8.39
N PRO A 29 -9.62 4.83 9.65
CA PRO A 29 -9.34 6.23 9.98
C PRO A 29 -7.99 6.75 9.47
N SER A 30 -6.96 5.89 9.40
CA SER A 30 -5.66 6.25 8.84
C SER A 30 -5.71 6.46 7.31
N ALA A 31 -6.52 5.68 6.59
CA ALA A 31 -6.75 5.92 5.15
C ALA A 31 -7.44 7.27 4.93
N GLU A 32 -8.43 7.60 5.77
CA GLU A 32 -9.14 8.87 5.69
C GLU A 32 -8.19 10.07 5.87
N LYS A 33 -7.26 9.98 6.84
CA LYS A 33 -6.22 11.00 7.05
C LYS A 33 -5.31 11.18 5.82
N LEU A 34 -5.01 10.09 5.11
CA LEU A 34 -4.16 10.15 3.91
C LEU A 34 -4.81 10.88 2.74
N PHE A 35 -6.15 10.99 2.69
CA PHE A 35 -6.81 11.81 1.66
C PHE A 35 -6.61 13.31 1.83
N THR A 36 -6.19 13.75 3.01
CA THR A 36 -5.83 15.14 3.30
C THR A 36 -4.33 15.35 3.45
N ASP A 37 -3.53 14.30 3.20
CA ASP A 37 -2.08 14.37 3.31
C ASP A 37 -1.49 15.15 2.13
N PRO A 38 -0.59 16.12 2.37
CA PRO A 38 0.01 16.92 1.30
C PRO A 38 0.85 16.09 0.30
N ARG A 39 1.26 14.87 0.64
CA ARG A 39 1.91 13.94 -0.29
C ARG A 39 0.95 13.35 -1.31
N LEU A 40 -0.37 13.41 -1.07
CA LEU A 40 -1.36 12.93 -2.03
C LEU A 40 -1.54 13.96 -3.14
N VAL A 41 -0.73 13.83 -4.19
CA VAL A 41 -0.86 14.58 -5.43
C VAL A 41 -1.59 13.70 -6.44
N LEU A 42 -2.70 14.20 -6.98
CA LEU A 42 -3.50 13.49 -7.99
C LEU A 42 -3.10 13.93 -9.40
N SER A 43 -2.91 12.95 -10.27
CA SER A 43 -2.53 13.17 -11.66
C SER A 43 -3.76 13.54 -12.49
N GLN A 44 -3.69 14.65 -13.22
CA GLN A 44 -4.81 15.11 -14.06
C GLN A 44 -5.00 14.21 -15.27
N GLU A 45 -3.90 13.78 -15.90
CA GLU A 45 -3.93 12.91 -17.07
C GLU A 45 -3.72 11.45 -16.65
N PRO A 46 -4.58 10.52 -17.11
CA PRO A 46 -4.38 9.09 -16.91
C PRO A 46 -3.07 8.62 -17.52
N HIS A 47 -2.32 7.80 -16.79
CA HIS A 47 -1.11 7.15 -17.28
C HIS A 47 -0.98 5.74 -16.73
N LEU A 48 -0.30 4.89 -17.49
CA LEU A 48 -0.11 3.49 -17.14
C LEU A 48 1.00 3.35 -16.09
N VAL A 49 0.71 2.61 -15.02
CA VAL A 49 1.67 2.27 -13.97
C VAL A 49 1.74 0.74 -13.84
N THR A 50 2.95 0.23 -13.63
CA THR A 50 3.17 -1.17 -13.26
C THR A 50 3.73 -1.26 -11.84
N LEU A 51 3.01 -1.96 -10.98
CA LEU A 51 3.49 -2.37 -9.66
C LEU A 51 4.05 -3.78 -9.71
N ASN A 52 5.19 -3.97 -9.05
CA ASN A 52 5.79 -5.27 -8.78
C ASN A 52 5.54 -5.62 -7.32
N ILE A 53 4.86 -6.75 -7.09
CA ILE A 53 4.52 -7.24 -5.77
C ILE A 53 5.52 -8.33 -5.40
N LEU A 54 6.24 -8.08 -4.32
CA LEU A 54 7.38 -8.87 -3.85
C LEU A 54 7.19 -9.18 -2.37
N THR A 55 7.64 -10.36 -1.98
CA THR A 55 7.95 -10.65 -0.58
C THR A 55 9.20 -9.87 -0.15
N ILE A 56 9.36 -9.62 1.14
CA ILE A 56 10.58 -9.02 1.69
C ILE A 56 11.80 -9.93 1.42
N ALA A 57 11.64 -11.25 1.45
CA ALA A 57 12.68 -12.21 1.08
C ALA A 57 13.19 -12.01 -0.37
N GLU A 58 12.31 -11.67 -1.31
CA GLU A 58 12.69 -11.34 -2.69
C GLU A 58 13.51 -10.05 -2.80
N LEU A 59 13.48 -9.18 -1.78
CA LEU A 59 14.41 -8.05 -1.63
C LEU A 59 15.75 -8.44 -0.99
N LYS A 60 16.07 -9.74 -0.92
CA LYS A 60 17.28 -10.28 -0.25
C LYS A 60 17.33 -10.03 1.25
N LEU A 61 16.19 -9.71 1.86
CA LEU A 61 16.01 -9.58 3.29
C LEU A 61 15.36 -10.89 3.81
N THR A 62 16.20 -11.89 4.10
CA THR A 62 15.73 -13.24 4.48
C THR A 62 15.41 -13.38 5.97
N THR A 63 15.68 -12.34 6.75
CA THR A 63 15.25 -12.19 8.14
C THR A 63 14.22 -11.08 8.23
N THR A 64 13.67 -10.89 9.43
CA THR A 64 12.82 -9.74 9.70
C THR A 64 13.49 -8.42 9.36
N ALA A 65 12.71 -7.44 8.88
CA ALA A 65 13.21 -6.16 8.45
C ALA A 65 12.29 -5.01 8.89
N THR A 66 12.88 -3.82 9.06
CA THR A 66 12.17 -2.58 9.34
C THR A 66 11.81 -1.85 8.03
N LEU A 67 10.89 -0.89 8.09
CA LEU A 67 10.47 -0.13 6.92
C LEU A 67 11.65 0.56 6.24
N PRO A 68 12.55 1.28 6.95
CA PRO A 68 13.70 1.92 6.32
C PRO A 68 14.59 0.92 5.56
N ASN A 69 14.83 -0.26 6.15
CA ASN A 69 15.66 -1.30 5.52
C ASN A 69 15.00 -1.87 4.26
N ILE A 70 13.69 -2.09 4.29
CA ILE A 70 12.91 -2.56 3.12
C ILE A 70 12.99 -1.54 1.99
N LEU A 71 12.75 -0.26 2.29
CA LEU A 71 12.78 0.80 1.28
C LEU A 71 14.18 0.99 0.68
N LEU A 72 15.23 0.88 1.51
CA LEU A 72 16.62 0.95 1.06
C LEU A 72 16.97 -0.23 0.14
N ALA A 73 16.69 -1.47 0.56
CA ALA A 73 16.98 -2.67 -0.22
C ALA A 73 16.25 -2.68 -1.57
N ALA A 74 15.01 -2.19 -1.61
CA ALA A 74 14.26 -2.03 -2.86
C ALA A 74 14.94 -1.02 -3.79
N LYS A 75 15.36 0.14 -3.26
CA LYS A 75 16.07 1.17 -4.04
C LYS A 75 17.39 0.66 -4.60
N GLU A 76 18.18 -0.08 -3.82
CA GLU A 76 19.44 -0.68 -4.25
C GLU A 76 19.26 -1.69 -5.40
N GLN A 77 18.07 -2.27 -5.51
CA GLN A 77 17.70 -3.18 -6.60
C GLN A 77 17.02 -2.47 -7.78
N GLY A 78 16.98 -1.14 -7.77
CA GLY A 78 16.44 -0.31 -8.85
C GLY A 78 14.91 -0.15 -8.81
N TYR A 79 14.25 -0.55 -7.73
CA TYR A 79 12.83 -0.27 -7.53
C TYR A 79 12.61 1.18 -7.07
N LYS A 80 11.43 1.70 -7.36
CA LYS A 80 10.99 3.05 -7.00
C LYS A 80 9.80 2.99 -6.05
N LEU A 81 9.73 4.00 -5.18
CA LEU A 81 8.58 4.20 -4.30
C LEU A 81 7.39 4.73 -5.10
N CYS A 82 6.19 4.35 -4.69
CA CYS A 82 4.93 4.65 -5.34
C CYS A 82 4.30 5.92 -4.73
N PRO A 83 3.83 6.88 -5.53
CA PRO A 83 2.95 7.93 -5.05
C PRO A 83 1.72 7.36 -4.33
N LEU A 84 1.19 8.06 -3.32
CA LEU A 84 0.01 7.61 -2.56
C LEU A 84 -1.20 7.35 -3.47
N GLU A 85 -1.33 8.14 -4.55
CA GLU A 85 -2.36 7.96 -5.58
C GLU A 85 -2.35 6.54 -6.15
N THR A 86 -1.17 5.98 -6.40
CA THR A 86 -1.01 4.64 -6.99
C THR A 86 -1.68 3.56 -6.14
N ALA A 87 -1.65 3.68 -4.81
CA ALA A 87 -2.29 2.72 -3.92
C ALA A 87 -3.83 2.73 -4.06
N ILE A 88 -4.40 3.92 -4.26
CA ILE A 88 -5.84 4.11 -4.39
C ILE A 88 -6.33 3.46 -5.69
N TYR A 89 -5.66 3.77 -6.80
CA TYR A 89 -5.99 3.19 -8.11
C TYR A 89 -5.68 1.68 -8.16
N CYS A 90 -4.62 1.22 -7.51
CA CYS A 90 -4.34 -0.21 -7.36
C CYS A 90 -5.50 -0.92 -6.68
N ARG A 91 -6.06 -0.35 -5.61
CA ARG A 91 -7.22 -0.94 -4.95
C ARG A 91 -8.44 -0.98 -5.85
N LEU A 92 -8.75 0.12 -6.54
CA LEU A 92 -9.89 0.22 -7.46
C LEU A 92 -9.76 -0.76 -8.63
N PHE A 93 -8.54 -1.00 -9.11
CA PHE A 93 -8.25 -1.95 -10.17
C PHE A 93 -8.30 -3.41 -9.68
N TRP A 94 -7.62 -3.73 -8.58
CA TRP A 94 -7.35 -5.10 -8.19
C TRP A 94 -8.49 -5.71 -7.36
N GLN A 95 -9.63 -6.02 -7.99
CA GLN A 95 -10.83 -6.48 -7.27
C GLN A 95 -10.75 -7.94 -6.78
N ASN A 96 -9.82 -8.73 -7.30
CA ASN A 96 -9.68 -10.17 -7.03
C ASN A 96 -8.46 -10.50 -6.16
N GLN A 97 -8.08 -9.62 -5.24
CA GLN A 97 -7.06 -9.94 -4.23
C GLN A 97 -7.50 -11.18 -3.43
N PRO A 98 -6.61 -12.16 -3.18
CA PRO A 98 -6.91 -13.32 -2.35
C PRO A 98 -7.42 -12.93 -0.95
N VAL A 99 -8.40 -13.65 -0.44
CA VAL A 99 -8.95 -13.45 0.92
C VAL A 99 -7.87 -13.79 1.94
N SER A 100 -7.69 -12.91 2.92
CA SER A 100 -6.87 -13.18 4.10
C SER A 100 -7.64 -14.11 5.05
N ASP A 101 -7.06 -15.26 5.37
CA ASP A 101 -7.54 -16.16 6.43
C ASP A 101 -7.30 -15.56 7.85
N ASP A 102 -6.56 -14.46 7.93
CA ASP A 102 -6.34 -13.71 9.15
C ASP A 102 -7.55 -12.80 9.45
N HIS A 103 -8.45 -13.26 10.33
CA HIS A 103 -9.60 -12.48 10.79
C HIS A 103 -9.27 -11.41 11.86
N ALA A 104 -8.06 -11.43 12.45
CA ALA A 104 -7.70 -10.49 13.51
C ALA A 104 -7.39 -9.09 12.92
N MET A 105 -7.97 -8.05 13.53
CA MET A 105 -7.78 -6.66 13.08
C MET A 105 -6.54 -5.97 13.69
N HIS A 106 -5.95 -6.53 14.75
CA HIS A 106 -4.83 -5.97 15.50
C HIS A 106 -3.78 -7.05 15.80
N ARG A 107 -2.60 -6.96 15.18
CA ARG A 107 -1.41 -7.77 15.51
C ARG A 107 -0.14 -6.91 15.40
N HIS A 108 0.94 -7.41 15.99
CA HIS A 108 2.33 -6.96 15.74
C HIS A 108 2.92 -7.58 14.45
N LYS A 109 2.09 -7.96 13.46
CA LYS A 109 2.52 -8.47 12.16
C LYS A 109 1.61 -7.96 11.04
N ALA A 110 2.10 -7.90 9.80
CA ALA A 110 1.24 -7.61 8.67
C ALA A 110 0.21 -8.74 8.49
N PRO A 111 -1.04 -8.44 8.08
CA PRO A 111 -2.04 -9.47 7.84
C PRO A 111 -1.68 -10.32 6.62
N ASP A 112 -2.01 -11.61 6.67
CA ASP A 112 -1.71 -12.53 5.58
C ASP A 112 -2.34 -12.02 4.27
N SER A 113 -1.59 -12.07 3.17
CA SER A 113 -1.96 -11.53 1.84
C SER A 113 -2.22 -10.01 1.76
N ALA A 114 -1.96 -9.26 2.83
CA ALA A 114 -1.94 -7.80 2.74
C ALA A 114 -0.74 -7.35 1.90
N VAL A 115 -0.94 -6.32 1.08
CA VAL A 115 0.14 -5.74 0.25
C VAL A 115 0.34 -4.30 0.66
N THR A 116 1.52 -4.00 1.19
CA THR A 116 1.92 -2.64 1.54
C THR A 116 2.41 -1.92 0.29
N ILE A 117 1.83 -0.77 -0.04
CA ILE A 117 2.29 0.02 -1.18
C ILE A 117 3.42 0.93 -0.70
N ALA A 118 4.63 0.72 -1.20
CA ALA A 118 5.83 1.39 -0.70
C ALA A 118 5.85 2.85 -1.13
N SER A 119 5.33 3.75 -0.29
CA SER A 119 5.29 5.19 -0.57
C SER A 119 6.41 5.98 0.10
N PRO A 120 6.77 7.17 -0.43
CA PRO A 120 7.70 8.07 0.24
C PRO A 120 7.24 8.47 1.64
N ILE A 121 8.15 8.37 2.61
CA ILE A 121 7.94 8.80 3.99
C ILE A 121 8.65 10.14 4.18
N THR A 122 7.91 11.15 4.63
CA THR A 122 8.44 12.52 4.81
C THR A 122 8.38 13.01 6.25
N SER A 123 7.83 12.20 7.17
CA SER A 123 7.58 12.58 8.56
C SER A 123 8.01 11.46 9.50
N THR A 124 8.77 11.84 10.53
CA THR A 124 9.18 10.97 11.65
C THR A 124 8.07 10.84 12.71
N ASP A 125 6.99 11.61 12.61
CA ASP A 125 5.87 11.51 13.54
C ASP A 125 5.23 10.12 13.48
N VAL A 126 5.33 9.37 14.57
CA VAL A 126 4.83 8.01 14.72
C VAL A 126 3.31 7.92 14.72
N ASN A 127 2.58 9.05 14.82
CA ASN A 127 1.12 9.07 14.75
C ASN A 127 0.58 9.38 13.35
N GLN A 128 1.48 9.74 12.41
CA GLN A 128 1.10 10.02 11.04
C GLN A 128 1.12 8.74 10.20
N PRO A 129 0.06 8.47 9.41
CA PRO A 129 0.06 7.36 8.48
C PRO A 129 1.23 7.44 7.50
N LYS A 130 1.99 6.36 7.38
CA LYS A 130 3.17 6.32 6.51
C LYS A 130 2.78 6.06 5.04
N GLY A 131 1.71 5.32 4.81
CA GLY A 131 1.17 5.05 3.48
C GLY A 131 -0.05 4.14 3.52
N PHE A 132 -0.39 3.56 2.37
CA PHE A 132 -1.52 2.64 2.23
C PHE A 132 -1.07 1.18 2.11
N TYR A 133 -1.96 0.29 2.54
CA TYR A 133 -1.90 -1.14 2.22
C TYR A 133 -3.28 -1.66 1.81
N LEU A 134 -3.26 -2.71 0.99
CA LEU A 134 -4.44 -3.37 0.46
C LEU A 134 -4.66 -4.67 1.24
N ARG A 135 -5.90 -4.92 1.64
CA ARG A 135 -6.28 -6.17 2.32
C ARG A 135 -7.64 -6.63 1.84
N HIS A 136 -7.82 -7.92 1.70
CA HIS A 136 -9.13 -8.54 1.56
C HIS A 136 -9.38 -9.37 2.83
N VAL A 137 -10.38 -9.01 3.63
CA VAL A 137 -10.70 -9.74 4.87
C VAL A 137 -12.20 -9.63 5.15
N ASN A 138 -12.79 -10.67 5.73
CA ASN A 138 -14.22 -10.76 6.02
C ASN A 138 -15.08 -10.45 4.78
N ASN A 139 -14.70 -11.01 3.63
CA ASN A 139 -15.35 -10.80 2.31
C ASN A 139 -15.48 -9.32 1.90
N ARG A 140 -14.57 -8.46 2.38
CA ARG A 140 -14.52 -7.05 2.00
C ARG A 140 -13.12 -6.65 1.58
N LEU A 141 -13.02 -5.92 0.48
CA LEU A 141 -11.79 -5.26 0.04
C LEU A 141 -11.58 -3.99 0.85
N TRP A 142 -10.34 -3.77 1.27
CA TRP A 142 -9.96 -2.60 2.05
C TRP A 142 -8.79 -1.87 1.40
N LEU A 143 -8.85 -0.54 1.46
CA LEU A 143 -7.72 0.37 1.35
C LEU A 143 -7.48 0.96 2.74
N ARG A 144 -6.37 0.59 3.38
CA ARG A 144 -6.09 1.01 4.75
C ARG A 144 -4.83 1.85 4.80
N GLY A 145 -4.85 2.91 5.58
CA GLY A 145 -3.64 3.58 6.01
C GLY A 145 -2.98 2.78 7.13
N TYR A 146 -1.66 2.68 7.12
CA TYR A 146 -0.87 2.11 8.22
C TYR A 146 -0.05 3.19 8.92
N ILE A 147 0.12 2.98 10.21
CA ILE A 147 0.98 3.77 11.09
C ILE A 147 1.98 2.79 11.68
N CYS A 148 3.25 3.16 11.67
CA CYS A 148 4.34 2.41 12.27
C CYS A 148 5.45 3.38 12.65
N ASP A 149 6.22 3.02 13.67
CA ASP A 149 7.54 3.59 13.91
C ASP A 149 8.60 2.87 13.05
N ASP A 150 9.85 3.31 13.17
CA ASP A 150 10.97 2.72 12.43
C ASP A 150 11.40 1.35 13.01
N ASP A 151 10.90 0.98 14.19
CA ASP A 151 11.20 -0.28 14.87
C ASP A 151 10.17 -1.38 14.55
N PHE A 152 9.04 -1.04 13.90
CA PHE A 152 8.07 -2.04 13.47
C PHE A 152 8.72 -3.08 12.56
N ILE A 153 8.42 -4.34 12.83
CA ILE A 153 9.08 -5.48 12.21
C ILE A 153 8.14 -6.16 11.22
N TRP A 154 8.58 -6.26 9.97
CA TRP A 154 7.96 -7.10 8.95
C TRP A 154 8.66 -8.45 8.84
N GLN A 155 7.88 -9.47 8.46
CA GLN A 155 8.34 -10.84 8.23
C GLN A 155 8.82 -11.01 6.77
N PRO A 156 9.76 -11.92 6.49
CA PRO A 156 10.26 -12.16 5.12
C PRO A 156 9.16 -12.44 4.08
N GLU A 157 8.02 -13.01 4.51
CA GLU A 157 6.88 -13.37 3.66
C GLU A 157 5.92 -12.19 3.40
N ASP A 158 6.06 -11.08 4.12
CA ASP A 158 5.20 -9.91 3.96
C ASP A 158 5.36 -9.30 2.57
N LEU A 159 4.24 -8.86 1.99
CA LEU A 159 4.22 -8.37 0.62
C LEU A 159 4.30 -6.84 0.56
N PHE A 160 5.21 -6.36 -0.29
CA PHE A 160 5.34 -4.96 -0.66
C PHE A 160 5.17 -4.79 -2.17
N ALA A 161 4.59 -3.66 -2.56
CA ALA A 161 4.49 -3.24 -3.95
C ALA A 161 5.40 -2.05 -4.24
N PHE A 162 6.16 -2.14 -5.31
CA PHE A 162 7.06 -1.10 -5.80
C PHE A 162 6.85 -0.82 -7.28
N GLN A 163 7.20 0.38 -7.73
CA GLN A 163 7.34 0.69 -9.15
C GLN A 163 8.73 0.27 -9.65
N LYS A 164 8.89 0.16 -10.98
CA LYS A 164 10.17 -0.03 -11.64
C LYS A 164 10.44 1.16 -12.58
#